data_AF-A0A2D4P5Q7-F1
#
_entry.id   AF-A0A2D4P5Q7-F1
#
_cell.length_a   1.000
_cell.length_b   1.000
_cell.length_c   1.000
_cell.angle_alpha   90.00
_cell.angle_beta   90.00
_cell.angle_gamma   90.00
#
_symmetry.space_group_name_H-M   'P 1'
#
loop_
_entity.id
_entity.type
_entity.pdbx_description
1 polymer ?
#
loop_
_entity_poly.entity_id
_entity_poly.type
_entity_poly.pdbx_seq_one_letter_code
_entity_poly.pdbx_strand_id
1 'polypeptide(L)'
;RIGRKGATGATTTIYAVEADGDPNAGYDKSKESGDMQYLIKWKGWSHIHNTWETEETLKQQNVRGMKKLDNYKKKDQETKRWLRNASPEDVEYYNCQQELTDDLHKQYQIVERIIAHSNQKSAAGYPDYYCKWQGLPYSECSWEDGALIAKKFQSRIDEYFNRNQSKTTPFKDCKVLKQRPRFVALKKQPNYIGGHENLE
;
A
#
# COMPACT_ATOMS: atom_id res chain seq x y z
N ARG A 1 -18.37 -4.66 -3.96
CA ARG A 1 -19.06 -3.57 -4.69
C ARG A 1 -20.00 -4.16 -5.74
N ILE A 2 -20.92 -3.38 -6.29
CA ILE A 2 -21.55 -3.70 -7.58
C ILE A 2 -20.82 -2.85 -8.63
N GLY A 3 -20.20 -3.49 -9.62
CA GLY A 3 -19.38 -2.81 -10.63
C GLY A 3 -19.71 -3.28 -12.05
N ARG A 4 -19.16 -2.59 -13.05
CA ARG A 4 -19.34 -2.91 -14.47
C ARG A 4 -18.96 -4.36 -14.74
N LYS A 5 -19.78 -5.06 -15.54
CA LYS A 5 -19.49 -6.44 -15.96
C LYS A 5 -18.13 -6.51 -16.65
N GLY A 6 -17.33 -7.50 -16.28
CA GLY A 6 -15.97 -7.68 -16.81
C GLY A 6 -14.90 -6.74 -16.24
N ALA A 7 -15.24 -5.76 -15.38
CA ALA A 7 -14.26 -4.94 -14.67
C ALA A 7 -13.64 -5.71 -13.49
N THR A 8 -12.92 -6.79 -13.81
CA THR A 8 -12.30 -7.75 -12.88
C THR A 8 -10.89 -8.15 -13.33
N GLY A 9 -10.11 -8.78 -12.45
CA GLY A 9 -8.80 -9.33 -12.79
C GLY A 9 -7.69 -8.29 -12.80
N ALA A 10 -6.59 -8.61 -13.50
CA ALA A 10 -5.32 -7.87 -13.42
C ALA A 10 -5.44 -6.37 -13.80
N THR A 11 -6.35 -6.01 -14.70
CA THR A 11 -6.60 -4.61 -15.11
C THR A 11 -7.19 -3.75 -13.98
N THR A 12 -7.63 -4.37 -12.89
CA THR A 12 -8.21 -3.68 -11.73
C THR A 12 -7.24 -3.46 -10.58
N THR A 13 -5.98 -3.88 -10.73
CA THR A 13 -4.92 -3.55 -9.76
C THR A 13 -4.65 -2.06 -9.77
N ILE A 14 -4.20 -1.49 -8.64
CA ILE A 14 -4.00 -0.04 -8.53
C ILE A 14 -3.04 0.52 -9.60
N TYR A 15 -1.96 -0.21 -9.91
CA TYR A 15 -0.99 0.23 -10.92
C TYR A 15 -1.50 0.08 -12.35
N ALA A 16 -2.38 -0.89 -12.63
CA ALA A 16 -3.03 -0.99 -13.94
C ALA A 16 -4.05 0.14 -14.12
N VAL A 17 -4.84 0.42 -13.07
CA VAL A 17 -5.80 1.53 -13.06
C VAL A 17 -5.11 2.88 -13.24
N GLU A 18 -3.95 3.09 -12.61
CA GLU A 18 -3.18 4.33 -12.76
C GLU A 18 -2.52 4.47 -14.14
N ALA A 19 -2.13 3.36 -14.77
CA ALA A 19 -1.47 3.38 -16.08
C ALA A 19 -2.46 3.46 -17.24
N ASP A 20 -3.53 2.67 -17.19
CA ASP A 20 -4.42 2.39 -18.32
C ASP A 20 -5.87 2.87 -18.08
N GLY A 21 -6.18 3.34 -16.86
CA GLY A 21 -7.51 3.80 -16.45
C GLY A 21 -8.34 2.72 -15.75
N ASP A 22 -9.30 3.14 -14.91
CA ASP A 22 -10.18 2.19 -14.21
C ASP A 22 -11.19 1.59 -15.20
N PRO A 23 -11.22 0.25 -15.41
CA PRO A 23 -12.25 -0.38 -16.25
C PRO A 23 -13.68 -0.19 -15.71
N ASN A 24 -13.82 0.14 -14.42
CA ASN A 24 -15.08 0.49 -13.76
C ASN A 24 -15.38 2.01 -13.80
N ALA A 25 -14.55 2.82 -14.46
CA ALA A 25 -14.78 4.27 -14.56
C ALA A 25 -16.13 4.60 -15.21
N GLY A 26 -16.83 5.57 -14.61
CA GLY A 26 -18.13 6.04 -15.08
C GLY A 26 -19.27 5.03 -14.94
N TYR A 27 -19.09 3.96 -14.16
CA TYR A 27 -20.15 3.00 -13.91
C TYR A 27 -21.32 3.63 -13.16
N ASP A 28 -22.51 3.55 -13.74
CA ASP A 28 -23.75 4.04 -13.17
C ASP A 28 -24.76 2.90 -13.06
N LYS A 29 -25.05 2.48 -11.83
CA LYS A 29 -25.96 1.38 -11.52
C LYS A 29 -27.39 1.62 -12.04
N SER A 30 -27.77 2.87 -12.31
CA SER A 30 -29.09 3.19 -12.88
C SER A 30 -29.17 3.00 -14.40
N LYS A 31 -28.02 3.01 -15.09
CA LYS A 31 -27.94 2.98 -16.56
C LYS A 31 -27.43 1.65 -17.11
N GLU A 32 -26.58 0.96 -16.37
CA GLU A 32 -26.02 -0.32 -16.80
C GLU A 32 -26.11 -1.39 -15.70
N SER A 33 -26.33 -2.64 -16.11
CA SER A 33 -26.31 -3.78 -15.19
C SER A 33 -24.88 -4.06 -14.73
N GLY A 34 -24.68 -4.24 -13.44
CA GLY A 34 -23.38 -4.64 -12.88
C GLY A 34 -23.42 -5.96 -12.14
N ASP A 35 -22.23 -6.46 -11.83
CA ASP A 35 -22.03 -7.71 -11.08
C ASP A 35 -21.53 -7.42 -9.68
N MET A 36 -21.84 -8.33 -8.74
CA MET A 36 -21.27 -8.31 -7.40
C MET A 36 -19.79 -8.71 -7.47
N GLN A 37 -18.93 -7.76 -7.13
CA GLN A 37 -17.48 -7.91 -7.15
C GLN A 37 -16.90 -7.79 -5.74
N TYR A 38 -15.80 -8.50 -5.50
CA TYR A 38 -15.08 -8.59 -4.24
C TYR A 38 -13.63 -8.20 -4.49
N LEU A 39 -13.07 -7.33 -3.64
CA LEU A 39 -11.66 -7.00 -3.71
C LEU A 39 -10.86 -8.09 -2.99
N ILE A 40 -10.04 -8.83 -3.72
CA ILE A 40 -9.35 -10.01 -3.21
C ILE A 40 -7.90 -9.67 -2.88
N LYS A 41 -7.51 -9.93 -1.64
CA LYS A 41 -6.11 -10.00 -1.22
C LYS A 41 -5.56 -11.41 -1.43
N TRP A 42 -4.62 -11.54 -2.36
CA TRP A 42 -4.06 -12.82 -2.76
C TRP A 42 -2.99 -13.33 -1.79
N LYS A 43 -2.91 -14.66 -1.66
CA LYS A 43 -1.88 -15.32 -0.85
C LYS A 43 -0.54 -15.22 -1.57
N GLY A 44 0.50 -14.75 -0.87
CA GLY A 44 1.85 -14.64 -1.42
C GLY A 44 2.10 -13.40 -2.29
N TRP A 45 1.10 -12.53 -2.44
CA TRP A 45 1.21 -11.26 -3.15
C TRP A 45 0.95 -10.11 -2.18
N SER A 46 1.65 -8.99 -2.32
CA SER A 46 1.39 -7.79 -1.51
C SER A 46 0.05 -7.14 -1.86
N HIS A 47 -0.41 -6.18 -1.05
CA HIS A 47 -1.73 -5.54 -1.23
C HIS A 47 -1.85 -4.75 -2.54
N ILE A 48 -0.74 -4.38 -3.17
CA ILE A 48 -0.73 -3.63 -4.43
C ILE A 48 -1.29 -4.46 -5.61
N HIS A 49 -1.29 -5.80 -5.49
CA HIS A 49 -1.82 -6.72 -6.50
C HIS A 49 -3.25 -7.18 -6.22
N ASN A 50 -3.96 -6.52 -5.30
CA ASN A 50 -5.36 -6.85 -5.07
C ASN A 50 -6.16 -6.60 -6.36
N THR A 51 -7.06 -7.54 -6.68
CA THR A 51 -7.93 -7.44 -7.86
C THR A 51 -9.38 -7.52 -7.45
N TRP A 52 -10.24 -6.84 -8.20
CA TRP A 52 -11.68 -7.05 -8.14
C TRP A 52 -12.02 -8.35 -8.88
N GLU A 53 -12.78 -9.23 -8.22
CA GLU A 53 -13.20 -10.51 -8.78
C GLU A 53 -14.68 -10.75 -8.49
N THR A 54 -15.33 -11.53 -9.34
CA THR A 54 -16.65 -12.13 -9.07
C THR A 54 -16.49 -13.55 -8.51
N GLU A 55 -17.55 -14.11 -7.95
CA GLU A 55 -17.53 -15.54 -7.59
C GLU A 55 -17.28 -16.43 -8.80
N GLU A 56 -17.79 -16.03 -9.97
CA GLU A 56 -17.62 -16.78 -11.22
C GLU A 56 -16.16 -16.78 -11.68
N THR A 57 -15.51 -15.62 -11.75
CA THR A 57 -14.08 -15.52 -12.13
C THR A 57 -13.17 -16.28 -11.17
N LEU A 58 -13.45 -16.27 -9.87
CA LEU A 58 -12.73 -17.09 -8.88
C LEU A 58 -12.91 -18.60 -9.14
N LYS A 59 -14.11 -19.05 -9.47
CA LYS A 59 -14.38 -20.47 -9.81
C LYS A 59 -13.71 -20.86 -11.13
N GLN A 60 -13.77 -20.01 -12.14
CA GLN A 60 -13.14 -20.24 -13.46
C GLN A 60 -11.62 -20.40 -13.34
N GLN A 61 -10.97 -19.59 -12.49
CA GLN A 61 -9.55 -19.69 -12.19
C GLN A 61 -9.19 -20.88 -11.28
N ASN A 62 -10.18 -21.66 -10.82
CA ASN A 62 -10.04 -22.79 -9.91
C ASN A 62 -9.25 -22.45 -8.64
N VAL A 63 -9.51 -21.27 -8.06
CA VAL A 63 -8.75 -20.79 -6.91
C VAL A 63 -9.08 -21.57 -5.64
N ARG A 64 -8.09 -21.73 -4.78
CA ARG A 64 -8.29 -22.34 -3.46
C ARG A 64 -8.88 -21.32 -2.48
N GLY A 65 -9.63 -21.79 -1.49
CA GLY A 65 -10.09 -20.96 -0.37
C GLY A 65 -11.47 -20.32 -0.54
N MET A 66 -12.30 -20.81 -1.48
CA MET A 66 -13.67 -20.31 -1.71
C MET A 66 -14.54 -20.22 -0.45
N LYS A 67 -14.31 -21.09 0.56
CA LYS A 67 -15.00 -21.02 1.86
C LYS A 67 -14.84 -19.66 2.57
N LYS A 68 -13.73 -18.93 2.33
CA LYS A 68 -13.55 -17.57 2.86
C LYS A 68 -14.58 -16.60 2.28
N LEU A 69 -14.86 -16.70 0.98
CA LEU A 69 -15.86 -15.89 0.31
C LEU A 69 -17.27 -16.23 0.80
N ASP A 70 -17.58 -17.51 1.00
CA ASP A 70 -18.88 -17.93 1.54
C ASP A 70 -19.11 -17.39 2.95
N ASN A 71 -18.09 -17.49 3.81
CA ASN A 71 -18.14 -16.94 5.16
C ASN A 71 -18.27 -15.41 5.13
N TYR A 72 -17.57 -14.73 4.23
CA TYR A 72 -17.69 -13.28 4.05
C TYR A 72 -19.10 -12.88 3.65
N LYS A 73 -19.72 -13.56 2.67
CA LYS A 73 -21.11 -13.30 2.25
C LYS A 73 -22.11 -13.49 3.39
N LYS A 74 -21.94 -14.55 4.20
CA LYS A 74 -22.79 -14.78 5.37
C LYS A 74 -22.67 -13.65 6.38
N LYS A 75 -21.44 -13.23 6.71
CA LYS A 75 -21.17 -12.11 7.61
C LYS A 75 -21.73 -10.79 7.07
N ASP A 76 -21.53 -10.51 5.79
CA ASP A 76 -22.08 -9.31 5.13
C ASP A 76 -23.62 -9.28 5.18
N GLN A 77 -24.30 -10.41 4.97
CA GLN A 77 -25.75 -10.49 5.10
C GLN A 77 -26.22 -10.27 6.53
N GLU A 78 -25.51 -10.82 7.52
CA GLU A 78 -25.79 -10.60 8.94
C GLU A 78 -25.62 -9.13 9.33
N THR A 79 -24.50 -8.51 8.94
CA THR A 79 -24.26 -7.07 9.15
C THR A 79 -25.35 -6.22 8.52
N LYS A 80 -25.77 -6.51 7.28
CA LYS A 80 -26.87 -5.80 6.61
C LYS A 80 -28.22 -5.98 7.31
N ARG A 81 -28.49 -7.13 7.91
CA ARG A 81 -29.72 -7.35 8.69
C ARG A 81 -29.69 -6.56 9.97
N TRP A 82 -28.57 -6.55 10.68
CA TRP A 82 -28.38 -5.75 11.89
C TRP A 82 -28.55 -4.25 11.62
N LEU A 83 -27.89 -3.73 10.57
CA LEU A 83 -27.96 -2.32 10.19
C LEU A 83 -29.39 -1.82 9.89
N ARG A 84 -30.30 -2.69 9.45
CA ARG A 84 -31.71 -2.29 9.18
C ARG A 84 -32.49 -1.90 10.44
N ASN A 85 -32.08 -2.42 11.60
CA ASN A 85 -32.74 -2.19 12.88
C ASN A 85 -31.87 -1.39 13.85
N ALA A 86 -30.69 -0.92 13.40
CA ALA A 86 -29.75 -0.18 14.22
C ALA A 86 -30.21 1.28 14.41
N SER A 87 -29.78 1.89 15.51
CA SER A 87 -30.02 3.32 15.75
C SER A 87 -29.21 4.19 14.77
N PRO A 88 -29.60 5.45 14.52
CA PRO A 88 -28.79 6.37 13.73
C PRO A 88 -27.36 6.52 14.26
N GLU A 89 -27.17 6.52 15.58
CA GLU A 89 -25.86 6.60 16.23
C GLU A 89 -25.00 5.36 15.96
N ASP A 90 -25.61 4.17 16.01
CA ASP A 90 -24.91 2.92 15.67
C ASP A 90 -24.50 2.86 14.18
N VAL A 91 -25.37 3.37 13.29
CA VAL A 91 -25.08 3.45 11.85
C VAL A 91 -23.93 4.41 11.58
N GLU A 92 -23.93 5.57 12.24
CA GLU A 92 -22.85 6.55 12.12
C GLU A 92 -21.52 5.97 12.63
N TYR A 93 -21.53 5.35 13.81
CA TYR A 93 -20.35 4.68 14.34
C TYR A 93 -19.81 3.61 13.39
N TYR A 94 -20.69 2.78 12.82
CA TYR A 94 -20.32 1.77 11.84
C TYR A 94 -19.67 2.39 10.59
N ASN A 95 -20.24 3.47 10.05
CA ASN A 95 -19.68 4.15 8.86
C ASN A 95 -18.29 4.73 9.14
N CYS A 96 -18.10 5.38 10.28
CA CYS A 96 -16.80 5.92 10.70
C CYS A 96 -15.74 4.81 10.83
N GLN A 97 -16.10 3.65 11.39
CA GLN A 97 -15.18 2.51 11.50
C GLN A 97 -14.82 1.93 10.12
N GLN A 98 -15.78 1.89 9.20
CA GLN A 98 -15.53 1.43 7.83
C GLN A 98 -14.59 2.38 7.08
N GLU A 99 -14.80 3.69 7.17
CA GLU A 99 -13.93 4.68 6.53
C GLU A 99 -12.49 4.61 7.08
N LEU A 100 -12.34 4.53 8.40
CA LEU A 100 -11.03 4.36 9.05
C LEU A 100 -10.32 3.09 8.56
N THR A 101 -11.06 1.99 8.43
CA THR A 101 -10.53 0.70 7.95
C THR A 101 -10.15 0.78 6.47
N ASP A 102 -10.96 1.44 5.64
CA ASP A 102 -10.67 1.62 4.23
C ASP A 102 -9.43 2.48 4.00
N ASP A 103 -9.24 3.55 4.77
CA ASP A 103 -8.04 4.37 4.72
C ASP A 103 -6.79 3.61 5.15
N LEU A 104 -6.90 2.79 6.20
CA LEU A 104 -5.82 1.90 6.61
C LEU A 104 -5.45 0.90 5.49
N HIS A 105 -6.45 0.31 4.82
CA HIS A 105 -6.21 -0.61 3.71
C HIS A 105 -5.58 0.05 2.49
N LYS A 106 -5.88 1.34 2.22
CA LYS A 106 -5.21 2.11 1.17
C LYS A 106 -3.72 2.28 1.47
N GLN A 107 -3.35 2.50 2.74
CA GLN A 107 -1.94 2.62 3.14
C GLN A 107 -1.14 1.34 2.87
N TYR A 108 -1.76 0.15 2.95
CA TYR A 108 -1.07 -1.12 2.72
C TYR A 108 -0.52 -1.28 1.30
N GLN A 109 -0.95 -0.42 0.37
CA GLN A 109 -0.49 -0.38 -1.03
C GLN A 109 0.60 0.67 -1.27
N ILE A 110 0.98 1.42 -0.23
CA ILE A 110 1.99 2.47 -0.29
C ILE A 110 3.31 1.93 0.25
N VAL A 111 4.37 2.08 -0.55
CA VAL A 111 5.73 1.76 -0.12
C VAL A 111 6.19 2.81 0.88
N GLU A 112 6.40 2.39 2.13
CA GLU A 112 6.96 3.25 3.17
C GLU A 112 8.47 3.34 3.06
N ARG A 113 9.14 2.22 2.78
CA ARG A 113 10.61 2.16 2.76
C ARG A 113 11.11 1.03 1.88
N ILE A 114 12.11 1.31 1.05
CA ILE A 114 12.91 0.26 0.40
C ILE A 114 13.97 -0.25 1.38
N ILE A 115 14.04 -1.56 1.56
CA ILE A 115 14.94 -2.25 2.50
C ILE A 115 16.17 -2.82 1.80
N ALA A 116 15.97 -3.40 0.62
CA ALA A 116 17.03 -4.01 -0.19
C ALA A 116 16.68 -3.91 -1.68
N HIS A 117 17.65 -4.20 -2.53
CA HIS A 117 17.45 -4.40 -3.97
C HIS A 117 18.13 -5.70 -4.41
N SER A 118 17.67 -6.29 -5.50
CA SER A 118 18.25 -7.51 -6.06
C SER A 118 19.57 -7.21 -6.78
N ASN A 119 20.47 -8.18 -6.80
CA ASN A 119 21.69 -8.08 -7.60
C ASN A 119 21.41 -8.23 -9.11
N GLN A 120 20.39 -9.02 -9.46
CA GLN A 120 19.94 -9.18 -10.84
C GLN A 120 19.10 -7.97 -11.24
N LYS A 121 19.16 -7.62 -12.53
CA LYS A 121 18.37 -6.57 -13.14
C LYS A 121 17.54 -7.15 -14.28
N SER A 122 16.36 -6.59 -14.49
CA SER A 122 15.55 -6.87 -15.67
C SER A 122 16.25 -6.43 -16.95
N ALA A 123 15.74 -6.83 -18.11
CA ALA A 123 16.27 -6.39 -19.40
C ALA A 123 16.25 -4.85 -19.58
N ALA A 124 15.31 -4.17 -18.91
CA ALA A 124 15.21 -2.72 -18.87
C ALA A 124 16.16 -2.06 -17.84
N GLY A 125 16.98 -2.83 -17.13
CA GLY A 125 17.99 -2.35 -16.19
C GLY A 125 17.50 -2.08 -14.77
N TYR A 126 16.25 -2.44 -14.44
CA TYR A 126 15.70 -2.27 -13.09
C TYR A 126 16.02 -3.46 -12.19
N PRO A 127 16.59 -3.27 -10.99
CA PRO A 127 16.60 -4.31 -9.96
C PRO A 127 15.23 -4.39 -9.29
N ASP A 128 14.87 -5.55 -8.76
CA ASP A 128 13.72 -5.71 -7.87
C ASP A 128 14.01 -5.07 -6.51
N TYR A 129 12.98 -4.61 -5.83
CA TYR A 129 13.10 -3.96 -4.53
C TYR A 129 12.34 -4.70 -3.44
N TYR A 130 12.98 -4.85 -2.27
CA TYR A 130 12.33 -5.38 -1.08
C TYR A 130 11.62 -4.25 -0.33
N CYS A 131 10.31 -4.22 -0.43
CA CYS A 131 9.45 -3.12 0.00
C CYS A 131 8.88 -3.36 1.39
N LYS A 132 9.01 -2.35 2.28
CA LYS A 132 8.24 -2.24 3.52
C LYS A 132 7.00 -1.41 3.26
N TRP A 133 5.84 -2.00 3.55
CA TRP A 133 4.53 -1.40 3.31
C TRP A 133 4.07 -0.55 4.48
N GLN A 134 3.42 0.57 4.18
CA GLN A 134 2.86 1.45 5.20
C GLN A 134 1.73 0.74 5.95
N GLY A 135 1.67 0.92 7.27
CA GLY A 135 0.64 0.30 8.12
C GLY A 135 0.80 -1.22 8.34
N LEU A 136 1.80 -1.86 7.74
CA LEU A 136 2.08 -3.29 7.91
C LEU A 136 3.43 -3.54 8.61
N PRO A 137 3.56 -4.66 9.35
CA PRO A 137 4.82 -5.04 10.00
C PRO A 137 5.85 -5.55 8.97
N TYR A 138 7.13 -5.61 9.37
CA TYR A 138 8.23 -6.08 8.51
C TYR A 138 8.08 -7.53 8.01
N SER A 139 7.27 -8.35 8.69
CA SER A 139 6.96 -9.71 8.22
C SER A 139 6.16 -9.73 6.92
N GLU A 140 5.50 -8.63 6.57
CA GLU A 140 4.73 -8.48 5.34
C GLU A 140 5.55 -7.80 4.22
N CYS A 141 6.85 -7.55 4.43
CA CYS A 141 7.71 -7.06 3.36
C CYS A 141 7.75 -8.06 2.19
N SER A 142 7.80 -7.55 0.97
CA SER A 142 7.80 -8.36 -0.25
C SER A 142 8.79 -7.83 -1.28
N TRP A 143 9.27 -8.72 -2.14
CA TRP A 143 10.05 -8.35 -3.32
C TRP A 143 9.10 -7.94 -4.44
N GLU A 144 9.38 -6.80 -5.05
CA GLU A 144 8.53 -6.18 -6.07
C GLU A 144 9.34 -5.78 -7.29
N ASP A 145 8.68 -5.83 -8.46
CA ASP A 145 9.29 -5.44 -9.74
C ASP A 145 9.78 -3.99 -9.70
N GLY A 146 11.05 -3.80 -10.07
CA GLY A 146 11.68 -2.49 -9.99
C GLY A 146 11.05 -1.41 -10.85
N ALA A 147 10.58 -1.77 -12.05
CA ALA A 147 9.94 -0.83 -12.96
C ALA A 147 8.57 -0.39 -12.43
N LEU A 148 7.80 -1.31 -11.85
CA LEU A 148 6.53 -1.02 -11.19
C LEU A 148 6.72 -0.09 -10.00
N ILE A 149 7.68 -0.36 -9.12
CA ILE A 149 7.96 0.50 -7.96
C ILE A 149 8.44 1.88 -8.40
N ALA A 150 9.31 1.96 -9.41
CA ALA A 150 9.84 3.23 -9.91
C ALA A 150 8.76 4.17 -10.47
N LYS A 151 7.67 3.65 -11.05
CA LYS A 151 6.57 4.47 -11.60
C LYS A 151 5.94 5.41 -10.57
N LYS A 152 5.78 4.95 -9.32
CA LYS A 152 5.05 5.70 -8.27
C LYS A 152 5.89 6.04 -7.05
N PHE A 153 6.91 5.25 -6.74
CA PHE A 153 7.66 5.34 -5.49
C PHE A 153 9.15 5.65 -5.71
N GLN A 154 9.48 6.37 -6.78
CA GLN A 154 10.86 6.76 -7.11
C GLN A 154 11.55 7.49 -5.96
N SER A 155 10.86 8.38 -5.25
CA SER A 155 11.41 9.07 -4.07
C SER A 155 11.91 8.11 -2.99
N ARG A 156 11.24 6.97 -2.79
CA ARG A 156 11.63 5.94 -1.81
C ARG A 156 12.84 5.14 -2.27
N ILE A 157 13.01 4.99 -3.58
CA ILE A 157 14.22 4.43 -4.19
C ILE A 157 15.40 5.39 -3.98
N ASP A 158 15.21 6.67 -4.23
CA ASP A 158 16.24 7.70 -4.08
C ASP A 158 16.70 7.81 -2.61
N GLU A 159 15.75 7.86 -1.67
CA GLU A 159 16.04 7.81 -0.23
C GLU A 159 16.85 6.57 0.16
N TYR A 160 16.57 5.41 -0.43
CA TYR A 160 17.32 4.18 -0.19
C TYR A 160 18.77 4.29 -0.65
N PHE A 161 19.01 4.75 -1.88
CA PHE A 161 20.37 4.93 -2.38
C PHE A 161 21.13 6.03 -1.64
N ASN A 162 20.46 7.12 -1.25
CA ASN A 162 21.04 8.19 -0.44
C ASN A 162 21.55 7.66 0.91
N ARG A 163 20.77 6.78 1.59
CA ARG A 163 21.21 6.15 2.84
C ARG A 163 22.36 5.19 2.63
N ASN A 164 22.35 4.40 1.55
CA ASN A 164 23.44 3.46 1.26
C ASN A 164 24.76 4.17 0.93
N GLN A 165 24.69 5.37 0.33
CA GLN A 165 25.87 6.19 0.05
C GLN A 165 26.36 7.01 1.26
N SER A 166 25.54 7.12 2.31
CA SER A 166 25.89 7.90 3.50
C SER A 166 27.12 7.35 4.20
N LYS A 167 28.11 8.21 4.45
CA LYS A 167 29.33 7.90 5.19
C LYS A 167 29.20 8.08 6.70
N THR A 168 28.00 8.38 7.20
CA THR A 168 27.75 8.65 8.62
C THR A 168 27.53 7.40 9.47
N THR A 169 27.94 6.23 8.98
CA THR A 169 27.91 4.98 9.75
C THR A 169 28.84 5.12 10.96
N PRO A 170 28.39 4.74 12.17
CA PRO A 170 29.24 4.82 13.36
C PRO A 170 30.55 4.06 13.15
N PHE A 171 31.67 4.77 13.26
CA PHE A 171 33.00 4.18 13.20
C PHE A 171 33.69 4.32 14.56
N LYS A 172 34.52 3.33 14.94
CA LYS A 172 35.15 3.28 16.27
C LYS A 172 36.11 4.44 16.50
N ASP A 173 36.73 4.99 15.46
CA ASP A 173 37.63 6.13 15.56
C ASP A 173 36.90 7.46 15.50
N CYS A 174 36.27 7.83 16.62
CA CYS A 174 35.73 9.16 16.82
C CYS A 174 36.60 9.92 17.81
N LYS A 175 37.38 10.91 17.34
CA LYS A 175 38.29 11.70 18.18
C LYS A 175 37.60 12.32 19.39
N VAL A 176 36.33 12.71 19.24
CA VAL A 176 35.53 13.33 20.31
C VAL A 176 35.26 12.39 21.50
N LEU A 177 35.30 11.07 21.28
CA LEU A 177 35.17 10.07 22.35
C LEU A 177 36.45 9.95 23.19
N LYS A 178 37.61 10.29 22.61
CA LYS A 178 38.92 10.25 23.29
C LYS A 178 39.30 11.61 23.87
N GLN A 179 38.93 12.70 23.20
CA GLN A 179 39.23 14.07 23.60
C GLN A 179 38.01 14.96 23.43
N ARG A 180 37.54 15.53 24.54
CA ARG A 180 36.40 16.45 24.53
C ARG A 180 36.81 17.78 23.88
N PRO A 181 36.12 18.24 22.82
CA PRO A 181 36.38 19.55 22.23
C PRO A 181 35.91 20.69 23.14
N ARG A 182 36.49 21.88 22.98
CA ARG A 182 36.02 23.08 23.69
C ARG A 182 34.58 23.38 23.29
N PHE A 183 33.73 23.60 24.27
CA PHE A 183 32.34 23.97 24.03
C PHE A 183 32.22 25.34 23.36
N VAL A 184 31.36 25.44 22.36
CA VAL A 184 31.01 26.70 21.68
C VAL A 184 29.50 26.86 21.73
N ALA A 185 29.02 27.94 22.32
CA ALA A 185 27.60 28.23 22.40
C ALA A 185 27.05 28.62 21.02
N LEU A 186 26.00 27.92 20.57
CA LEU A 186 25.29 28.25 19.33
C LEU A 186 24.52 29.56 19.51
N LYS A 187 24.66 30.48 18.55
CA LYS A 187 23.98 31.79 18.56
C LYS A 187 22.79 31.87 17.61
N LYS A 188 22.65 30.88 16.73
CA LYS A 188 21.60 30.76 15.72
C LYS A 188 21.16 29.30 15.64
N GLN A 189 19.96 29.07 15.12
CA GLN A 189 19.50 27.72 14.79
C GLN A 189 20.46 27.07 13.78
N PRO A 190 20.93 25.84 14.03
CA PRO A 190 21.72 25.12 13.06
C PRO A 190 20.93 24.81 11.79
N ASN A 191 21.61 24.81 10.64
CA ASN A 191 21.03 24.55 9.33
C ASN A 191 20.40 23.15 9.15
N TYR A 192 20.67 22.21 10.06
CA TYR A 192 20.08 20.87 10.06
C TYR A 192 18.75 20.79 10.84
N ILE A 193 18.30 21.89 11.45
CA ILE A 193 17.00 22.00 12.12
C ILE A 193 16.07 22.84 11.26
N GLY A 194 14.87 22.33 10.95
CA GLY A 194 13.85 23.04 10.15
C GLY A 194 13.42 22.36 8.85
N GLY A 195 14.04 21.23 8.48
CA GLY A 195 13.70 20.49 7.27
C GLY A 195 13.87 21.33 6.00
N HIS A 196 13.04 21.08 4.97
CA HIS A 196 13.04 21.87 3.74
C HIS A 196 12.43 23.27 3.90
N GLU A 197 11.61 23.47 4.92
CA GLU A 197 10.82 24.69 5.10
C GLU A 197 11.58 25.82 5.80
N ASN A 198 12.78 25.54 6.36
CA ASN A 198 13.63 26.52 7.05
C ASN A 198 12.78 27.53 7.84
N LEU A 199 12.08 27.04 8.88
CA LEU A 199 11.34 27.90 9.79
C LEU A 199 12.35 28.81 10.52
N GLU A 200 12.59 30.00 9.96
CA GLU A 200 13.31 31.13 10.59
C GLU A 200 12.42 31.86 11.62
#